data_AF-A0A1Y1MYY0-F1
#
_entry.id   AF-A0A1Y1MYY0-F1
#
_cell.length_a   1.000
_cell.length_b   1.000
_cell.length_c   1.000
_cell.angle_alpha   90.00
_cell.angle_beta   90.00
_cell.angle_gamma   90.00
#
_symmetry.space_group_name_H-M   'P 1'
#
loop_
_entity.id
_entity.type
_entity.pdbx_description
1 polymer ?
#
loop_
_entity_poly.entity_id
_entity_poly.type
_entity_poly.pdbx_seq_one_letter_code
_entity_poly.pdbx_strand_id
1 'polypeptide(L)'
;MLNGIVVVCQFMHASVVDASDLFLQELSRHNYVTPTSYLELLSSYTNLMNTKKGSLTEGVGRLKTGLDKLQTTTAEVNVLQEELEVMKPLLEVAAREAEIMIAQIAADTEVAEQTKAIVEKQEEEATKKKIVTQTIAEDAQKDLDEALPALLAAEQSLKALNKNDITEVRAMKKPPIGVIYVIEAICICKGIKPLKVTVSGMIKAGQCFVGGRS
;
A
#
# COMPACT_ATOMS: atom_id res chain seq x y z
N MET A 1 -49.02 64.29 -14.66
CA MET A 1 -48.61 64.53 -13.25
C MET A 1 -48.23 65.98 -12.98
N LEU A 2 -47.36 66.62 -13.77
CA LEU A 2 -46.96 68.02 -13.55
C LEU A 2 -48.14 69.00 -13.45
N ASN A 3 -49.13 68.89 -14.35
CA ASN A 3 -50.32 69.76 -14.31
C ASN A 3 -51.11 69.65 -12.99
N GLY A 4 -51.17 68.47 -12.38
CA GLY A 4 -51.86 68.30 -11.09
C GLY A 4 -51.12 68.97 -9.93
N ILE A 5 -49.79 68.93 -9.95
CA ILE A 5 -48.96 69.60 -8.93
C ILE A 5 -49.12 71.11 -9.04
N VAL A 6 -49.10 71.66 -10.27
CA VAL A 6 -49.26 73.10 -10.52
C VAL A 6 -50.62 73.59 -10.03
N VAL A 7 -51.70 72.86 -10.30
CA VAL A 7 -53.06 73.22 -9.84
C VAL A 7 -53.15 73.22 -8.31
N VAL A 8 -52.56 72.23 -7.64
CA VAL A 8 -52.58 72.14 -6.18
C VAL A 8 -51.76 73.26 -5.53
N CYS A 9 -50.56 73.57 -6.05
CA CYS A 9 -49.76 74.68 -5.55
C CYS A 9 -50.47 76.03 -5.74
N GLN A 10 -51.13 76.24 -6.88
CA GLN A 10 -51.95 77.44 -7.13
C GLN A 10 -53.10 77.54 -6.12
N PHE A 11 -53.82 76.45 -5.89
CA PHE A 11 -54.92 76.40 -4.93
C PHE A 11 -54.44 76.67 -3.49
N MET A 12 -53.32 76.07 -3.08
CA MET A 12 -52.72 76.32 -1.77
C MET A 12 -52.35 77.79 -1.58
N HIS A 13 -51.74 78.42 -2.58
CA HIS A 13 -51.37 79.83 -2.49
C HIS A 13 -52.62 80.74 -2.39
N ALA A 14 -53.63 80.50 -3.23
CA ALA A 14 -54.88 81.23 -3.18
C ALA A 14 -55.61 81.08 -1.83
N SER A 15 -55.65 79.86 -1.28
CA SER A 15 -56.26 79.61 0.03
C SER A 15 -55.58 80.36 1.17
N VAL A 16 -54.26 80.58 1.10
CA VAL A 16 -53.52 81.36 2.11
C VAL A 16 -53.81 82.86 1.99
N VAL A 17 -54.11 83.35 0.78
CA VAL A 17 -54.58 84.73 0.58
C VAL A 17 -55.93 84.93 1.27
N ASP A 18 -56.90 84.05 0.98
CA ASP A 18 -58.23 84.11 1.61
C ASP A 18 -58.16 83.99 3.15
N ALA A 19 -57.29 83.10 3.66
CA ALA A 19 -57.08 82.94 5.10
C ALA A 19 -56.40 84.16 5.75
N SER A 20 -55.56 84.88 5.01
CA SER A 20 -54.90 86.10 5.52
C SER A 20 -55.89 87.26 5.64
N ASP A 21 -56.86 87.34 4.72
CA ASP A 21 -57.96 88.31 4.80
C ASP A 21 -58.87 88.01 6.01
N LEU A 22 -59.20 86.74 6.24
CA LEU A 22 -59.95 86.33 7.42
C LEU A 22 -59.20 86.63 8.73
N PHE A 23 -57.88 86.35 8.76
CA PHE A 23 -57.03 86.62 9.92
C PHE A 23 -56.99 88.12 10.28
N LEU A 24 -57.00 88.99 9.26
CA LEU A 24 -57.11 90.43 9.47
C LEU A 24 -58.46 90.81 10.08
N GLN A 25 -59.56 90.21 9.63
CA GLN A 25 -60.91 90.50 10.14
C GLN A 25 -61.08 90.06 11.60
N GLU A 26 -60.57 88.89 11.97
CA GLU A 26 -60.78 88.33 13.31
C GLU A 26 -59.83 88.91 14.36
N LEU A 27 -58.55 89.07 14.02
CA LEU A 27 -57.49 89.38 14.98
C LEU A 27 -56.87 90.77 14.76
N SER A 28 -57.34 91.53 13.76
CA SER A 28 -56.78 92.85 13.39
C SER A 28 -55.26 92.83 13.14
N ARG A 29 -54.72 91.71 12.66
CA ARG A 29 -53.29 91.54 12.37
C ARG A 29 -53.07 91.32 10.88
N HIS A 30 -52.11 92.05 10.30
CA HIS A 30 -51.75 91.88 8.89
C HIS A 30 -50.79 90.71 8.68
N ASN A 31 -51.11 89.86 7.69
CA ASN A 31 -50.21 88.86 7.12
C ASN A 31 -50.09 89.12 5.61
N TYR A 32 -48.86 89.25 5.10
CA TYR A 32 -48.63 89.61 3.70
C TYR A 32 -48.23 88.37 2.90
N VAL A 33 -49.07 88.02 1.93
CA VAL A 33 -48.77 86.97 0.96
C VAL A 33 -48.03 87.59 -0.21
N THR A 34 -46.80 87.14 -0.45
CA THR A 34 -45.93 87.69 -1.50
C THR A 34 -45.58 86.62 -2.54
N PRO A 35 -45.31 87.00 -3.81
CA PRO A 35 -44.84 86.04 -4.82
C PRO A 35 -43.54 85.33 -4.42
N THR A 36 -42.69 85.97 -3.60
CA THR A 36 -41.49 85.35 -3.02
C THR A 36 -41.82 84.14 -2.14
N SER A 37 -42.87 84.23 -1.30
CA SER A 37 -43.33 83.09 -0.49
C SER A 37 -43.86 81.93 -1.34
N TYR A 38 -44.41 82.21 -2.53
CA TYR A 38 -44.82 81.16 -3.49
C TYR A 38 -43.61 80.44 -4.12
N LEU A 39 -42.55 81.18 -4.47
CA LEU A 39 -41.32 80.56 -4.97
C LEU A 39 -40.62 79.71 -3.90
N GLU A 40 -40.65 80.15 -2.64
CA GLU A 40 -40.16 79.35 -1.50
C GLU A 40 -40.95 78.05 -1.31
N LEU A 41 -42.29 78.09 -1.44
CA LEU A 41 -43.14 76.90 -1.42
C LEU A 41 -42.74 75.91 -2.52
N LEU A 42 -42.56 76.39 -3.76
CA LEU A 42 -42.17 75.53 -4.89
C LEU A 42 -40.78 74.90 -4.68
N SER A 43 -39.82 75.67 -4.16
CA SER A 43 -38.48 75.19 -3.84
C SER A 43 -38.52 74.11 -2.74
N SER A 44 -39.24 74.38 -1.65
CA SER A 44 -39.40 73.44 -0.54
C SER A 44 -40.10 72.14 -0.98
N TYR A 45 -41.17 72.25 -1.77
CA TYR A 45 -41.87 71.09 -2.32
C TYR A 45 -40.96 70.25 -3.23
N THR A 46 -40.17 70.90 -4.09
CA THR A 46 -39.21 70.23 -4.97
C THR A 46 -38.18 69.46 -4.15
N ASN A 47 -37.63 70.08 -3.10
CA ASN A 47 -36.69 69.43 -2.19
C ASN A 47 -37.31 68.21 -1.50
N LEU A 48 -38.50 68.37 -0.90
CA LEU A 48 -39.21 67.28 -0.23
C LEU A 48 -39.49 66.11 -1.17
N MET A 49 -39.95 66.41 -2.39
CA MET A 49 -40.24 65.40 -3.40
C MET A 49 -38.98 64.63 -3.80
N ASN A 50 -37.86 65.33 -3.99
CA ASN A 50 -36.58 64.69 -4.30
C ASN A 50 -36.10 63.81 -3.16
N THR A 51 -36.21 64.26 -1.90
CA THR A 51 -35.87 63.45 -0.73
C THR A 51 -36.74 62.20 -0.64
N LYS A 52 -38.05 62.32 -0.83
CA LYS A 52 -38.97 61.18 -0.78
C LYS A 52 -38.71 60.19 -1.92
N LYS A 53 -38.51 60.67 -3.15
CA LYS A 53 -38.14 59.83 -4.29
C LYS A 53 -36.79 59.13 -4.07
N GLY A 54 -35.81 59.83 -3.52
CA GLY A 54 -34.51 59.26 -3.15
C GLY A 54 -34.68 58.09 -2.18
N SER A 55 -35.36 58.33 -1.05
CA SER A 55 -35.60 57.29 -0.04
C SER A 55 -36.37 56.08 -0.58
N LEU A 56 -37.35 56.30 -1.47
CA LEU A 56 -38.08 55.22 -2.12
C LEU A 56 -37.19 54.42 -3.06
N THR A 57 -36.37 55.12 -3.86
CA THR A 57 -35.46 54.49 -4.84
C THR A 57 -34.41 53.65 -4.12
N GLU A 58 -33.84 54.15 -3.01
CA GLU A 58 -32.93 53.40 -2.15
C GLU A 58 -33.61 52.15 -1.56
N GLY A 59 -34.85 52.29 -1.06
CA GLY A 59 -35.63 51.17 -0.56
C GLY A 59 -35.86 50.08 -1.61
N VAL A 60 -36.27 50.48 -2.81
CA VAL A 60 -36.45 49.57 -3.96
C VAL A 60 -35.13 48.91 -4.35
N GLY A 61 -34.03 49.68 -4.40
CA GLY A 61 -32.70 49.16 -4.71
C GLY A 61 -32.26 48.10 -3.71
N ARG A 62 -32.45 48.34 -2.40
CA ARG A 62 -32.13 47.38 -1.35
C ARG A 62 -32.95 46.09 -1.48
N LEU A 63 -34.26 46.20 -1.74
CA LEU A 63 -35.13 45.04 -1.91
C LEU A 63 -34.75 44.23 -3.15
N LYS A 64 -34.44 44.91 -4.27
CA LYS A 64 -33.99 44.26 -5.50
C LYS A 64 -32.70 43.48 -5.27
N THR A 65 -31.69 44.09 -4.67
CA THR A 65 -30.43 43.41 -4.33
C THR A 65 -30.65 42.24 -3.38
N GLY A 66 -31.55 42.37 -2.41
CA GLY A 66 -31.91 41.27 -1.51
C GLY A 66 -32.57 40.10 -2.25
N LEU A 67 -33.51 40.40 -3.15
CA LEU A 67 -34.20 39.41 -3.97
C LEU A 67 -33.24 38.68 -4.91
N ASP A 68 -32.37 39.43 -5.60
CA ASP A 68 -31.36 38.86 -6.51
C ASP A 68 -30.46 37.87 -5.75
N LYS A 69 -29.99 38.24 -4.54
CA LYS A 69 -29.20 37.35 -3.69
C LYS A 69 -29.97 36.08 -3.30
N LEU A 70 -31.22 36.21 -2.87
CA LEU A 70 -32.05 35.05 -2.52
C LEU A 70 -32.25 34.12 -3.72
N GLN A 71 -32.47 34.67 -4.91
CA GLN A 71 -32.62 33.88 -6.13
C GLN A 71 -31.34 33.12 -6.48
N THR A 72 -30.17 33.78 -6.39
CA THR A 72 -28.87 33.13 -6.61
C THR A 72 -28.62 32.03 -5.59
N THR A 73 -28.84 32.28 -4.29
CA THR A 73 -28.67 31.27 -3.25
C THR A 73 -29.63 30.10 -3.43
N THR A 74 -30.87 30.35 -3.87
CA THR A 74 -31.82 29.27 -4.18
C THR A 74 -31.31 28.38 -5.31
N ALA A 75 -30.74 28.97 -6.36
CA ALA A 75 -30.13 28.21 -7.45
C ALA A 75 -28.92 27.39 -6.97
N GLU A 76 -28.04 27.97 -6.16
CA GLU A 76 -26.87 27.28 -5.59
C GLU A 76 -27.28 26.11 -4.68
N VAL A 77 -28.30 26.31 -3.84
CA VAL A 77 -28.83 25.25 -2.96
C VAL A 77 -29.43 24.10 -3.76
N ASN A 78 -30.10 24.37 -4.89
CA ASN A 78 -30.62 23.31 -5.74
C ASN A 78 -29.50 22.46 -6.35
N VAL A 79 -28.41 23.10 -6.82
CA VAL A 79 -27.24 22.36 -7.32
C VAL A 79 -26.63 21.48 -6.22
N LEU A 80 -26.48 22.02 -5.01
CA LEU A 80 -25.97 21.24 -3.88
C LEU A 80 -26.89 20.07 -3.49
N GLN A 81 -28.21 20.23 -3.63
CA GLN A 81 -29.16 19.14 -3.40
C GLN A 81 -29.01 18.02 -4.43
N GLU A 82 -28.89 18.36 -5.72
CA GLU A 82 -28.65 17.39 -6.79
C GLU A 82 -27.34 16.61 -6.57
N GLU A 83 -26.25 17.31 -6.24
CA GLU A 83 -24.96 16.67 -5.91
C GLU A 83 -25.07 15.71 -4.73
N LEU A 84 -25.84 16.09 -3.70
CA LEU A 84 -26.03 15.30 -2.50
C LEU A 84 -26.90 14.07 -2.76
N GLU A 85 -27.90 14.16 -3.63
CA GLU A 85 -28.68 13.00 -4.11
C GLU A 85 -27.81 12.00 -4.86
N VAL A 86 -26.84 12.46 -5.65
CA VAL A 86 -25.89 11.59 -6.36
C VAL A 86 -24.85 10.97 -5.41
N MET A 87 -24.32 11.73 -4.45
CA MET A 87 -23.27 11.23 -3.55
C MET A 87 -23.78 10.22 -2.52
N LYS A 88 -25.02 10.37 -2.03
CA LYS A 88 -25.62 9.45 -1.04
C LYS A 88 -25.51 7.96 -1.40
N PRO A 89 -26.02 7.51 -2.57
CA PRO A 89 -25.95 6.09 -2.93
C PRO A 89 -24.51 5.61 -3.13
N LEU A 90 -23.62 6.46 -3.69
CA LEU A 90 -22.21 6.12 -3.85
C LEU A 90 -21.53 5.86 -2.51
N LEU A 91 -21.83 6.69 -1.50
CA LEU A 91 -21.31 6.53 -0.15
C LEU A 91 -21.83 5.24 0.50
N GLU A 92 -23.12 4.92 0.33
CA GLU A 92 -23.67 3.67 0.85
C GLU A 92 -23.02 2.43 0.20
N VAL A 93 -22.76 2.46 -1.10
CA VAL A 93 -22.08 1.36 -1.80
C VAL A 93 -20.65 1.23 -1.28
N ALA A 94 -19.89 2.32 -1.21
CA ALA A 94 -18.52 2.31 -0.70
C ALA A 94 -18.45 1.83 0.75
N ALA A 95 -19.41 2.21 1.60
CA ALA A 95 -19.50 1.74 2.98
C ALA A 95 -19.73 0.22 3.04
N ARG A 96 -20.65 -0.32 2.23
CA ARG A 96 -20.89 -1.77 2.14
C ARG A 96 -19.66 -2.52 1.63
N GLU A 97 -18.99 -2.00 0.61
CA GLU A 97 -17.75 -2.60 0.09
C GLU A 97 -16.64 -2.62 1.14
N ALA A 98 -16.50 -1.54 1.92
CA ALA A 98 -15.55 -1.49 3.03
C ALA A 98 -15.88 -2.51 4.12
N GLU A 99 -17.15 -2.69 4.48
CA GLU A 99 -17.58 -3.72 5.44
C GLU A 99 -17.23 -5.13 4.96
N ILE A 100 -17.47 -5.43 3.67
CA ILE A 100 -17.11 -6.72 3.06
C ILE A 100 -15.59 -6.93 3.11
N MET A 101 -14.82 -5.91 2.76
CA MET A 101 -13.35 -5.98 2.77
C MET A 101 -12.81 -6.25 4.18
N ILE A 102 -13.38 -5.60 5.21
CA ILE A 102 -13.01 -5.84 6.61
C ILE A 102 -13.29 -7.28 7.01
N ALA A 103 -14.44 -7.84 6.60
CA ALA A 103 -14.78 -9.23 6.89
C ALA A 103 -13.81 -10.21 6.20
N GLN A 104 -13.41 -9.94 4.95
CA GLN A 104 -12.42 -10.74 4.22
C GLN A 104 -11.05 -10.69 4.90
N ILE A 105 -10.58 -9.49 5.27
CA ILE A 105 -9.31 -9.32 5.99
C ILE A 105 -9.33 -10.11 7.30
N ALA A 106 -10.43 -10.09 8.04
CA ALA A 106 -10.54 -10.86 9.28
C ALA A 106 -10.41 -12.38 9.03
N ALA A 107 -11.08 -12.90 8.01
CA ALA A 107 -10.99 -14.32 7.63
C ALA A 107 -9.58 -14.70 7.15
N ASP A 108 -8.97 -13.89 6.29
CA ASP A 108 -7.62 -14.13 5.76
C ASP A 108 -6.57 -14.06 6.88
N THR A 109 -6.76 -13.15 7.85
CA THR A 109 -5.87 -13.04 9.02
C THR A 109 -5.93 -14.30 9.88
N GLU A 110 -7.12 -14.88 10.08
CA GLU A 110 -7.25 -16.13 10.84
C GLU A 110 -6.53 -17.29 10.14
N VAL A 111 -6.70 -17.43 8.82
CA VAL A 111 -6.01 -18.46 8.02
C VAL A 111 -4.49 -18.24 8.02
N ALA A 112 -4.05 -16.98 7.91
CA ALA A 112 -2.63 -16.63 7.95
C ALA A 112 -1.99 -16.98 9.29
N GLU A 113 -2.64 -16.68 10.41
CA GLU A 113 -2.16 -17.04 11.75
C GLU A 113 -2.11 -18.56 11.97
N GLN A 114 -3.11 -19.31 11.51
CA GLN A 114 -3.08 -20.78 11.54
C GLN A 114 -1.90 -21.34 10.73
N THR A 115 -1.70 -20.82 9.51
CA THR A 115 -0.61 -21.25 8.64
C THR A 115 0.75 -20.90 9.24
N LYS A 116 0.88 -19.70 9.80
CA LYS A 116 2.10 -19.24 10.48
C LYS A 116 2.47 -20.18 11.64
N ALA A 117 1.51 -20.55 12.49
CA ALA A 117 1.74 -21.48 13.59
C ALA A 117 2.19 -22.88 13.11
N ILE A 118 1.73 -23.33 11.95
CA ILE A 118 2.18 -24.60 11.34
C ILE A 118 3.61 -24.46 10.81
N VAL A 119 3.90 -23.37 10.09
CA VAL A 119 5.22 -23.12 9.51
C VAL A 119 6.28 -22.97 10.61
N GLU A 120 5.98 -22.26 11.69
CA GLU A 120 6.89 -22.12 12.84
C GLU A 120 7.26 -23.49 13.43
N LYS A 121 6.30 -24.40 13.60
CA LYS A 121 6.57 -25.78 14.06
C LYS A 121 7.44 -26.55 13.07
N GLN A 122 7.16 -26.45 11.78
CA GLN A 122 7.94 -27.13 10.74
C GLN A 122 9.38 -26.58 10.67
N GLU A 123 9.55 -25.27 10.86
CA GLU A 123 10.86 -24.63 10.91
C GLU A 123 11.67 -25.11 12.12
N GLU A 124 11.06 -25.22 13.31
CA GLU A 124 11.70 -25.81 14.48
C GLU A 124 12.13 -27.27 14.25
N GLU A 125 11.29 -28.07 13.60
CA GLU A 125 11.64 -29.46 13.27
C GLU A 125 12.76 -29.54 12.23
N ALA A 126 12.71 -28.71 11.20
CA ALA A 126 13.71 -28.66 10.14
C ALA A 126 15.07 -28.20 10.69
N THR A 127 15.09 -27.20 11.57
CA THR A 127 16.33 -26.75 12.24
C THR A 127 16.93 -27.84 13.14
N LYS A 128 16.11 -28.56 13.91
CA LYS A 128 16.58 -29.74 14.69
C LYS A 128 17.19 -30.80 13.78
N LYS A 129 16.49 -31.18 12.70
CA LYS A 129 16.99 -32.16 11.73
C LYS A 129 18.29 -31.69 11.08
N LYS A 130 18.37 -30.41 10.69
CA LYS A 130 19.58 -29.80 10.12
C LYS A 130 20.77 -29.97 11.06
N ILE A 131 20.62 -29.62 12.34
CA ILE A 131 21.68 -29.75 13.34
C ILE A 131 22.15 -31.21 13.43
N VAL A 132 21.22 -32.16 13.55
CA VAL A 132 21.56 -33.60 13.63
C VAL A 132 22.29 -34.08 12.38
N THR A 133 21.80 -33.73 11.18
CA THR A 133 22.47 -34.13 9.94
C THR A 133 23.84 -33.49 9.79
N GLN A 134 23.99 -32.25 10.25
CA GLN A 134 25.24 -31.53 10.19
C GLN A 134 26.28 -32.16 11.13
N THR A 135 25.90 -32.51 12.36
CA THR A 135 26.80 -33.21 13.29
C THR A 135 27.25 -34.56 12.74
N ILE A 136 26.33 -35.34 12.13
CA ILE A 136 26.68 -36.62 11.52
C ILE A 136 27.63 -36.44 10.33
N ALA A 137 27.39 -35.42 9.50
CA ALA A 137 28.25 -35.12 8.36
C ALA A 137 29.65 -34.66 8.81
N GLU A 138 29.73 -33.82 9.85
CA GLU A 138 31.00 -33.37 10.44
C GLU A 138 31.78 -34.55 11.04
N ASP A 139 31.13 -35.45 11.76
CA ASP A 139 31.74 -36.67 12.30
C ASP A 139 32.27 -37.59 11.17
N ALA A 140 31.45 -37.83 10.13
CA ALA A 140 31.86 -38.66 9.00
C ALA A 140 33.01 -38.03 8.19
N GLN A 141 33.02 -36.71 8.04
CA GLN A 141 34.10 -35.99 7.36
C GLN A 141 35.40 -36.10 8.16
N LYS A 142 35.33 -36.03 9.49
CA LYS A 142 36.49 -36.22 10.35
C LYS A 142 37.08 -37.62 10.21
N ASP A 143 36.25 -38.66 10.23
CA ASP A 143 36.70 -40.05 10.02
C ASP A 143 37.35 -40.23 8.64
N LEU A 144 36.80 -39.58 7.60
CA LEU A 144 37.36 -39.59 6.26
C LEU A 144 38.73 -38.90 6.21
N ASP A 145 38.86 -37.73 6.83
CA ASP A 145 40.11 -36.96 6.89
C ASP A 145 41.21 -37.69 7.67
N GLU A 146 40.85 -38.52 8.66
CA GLU A 146 41.77 -39.42 9.36
C GLU A 146 42.20 -40.61 8.48
N ALA A 147 41.31 -41.17 7.67
CA ALA A 147 41.58 -42.34 6.83
C ALA A 147 42.33 -42.03 5.53
N LEU A 148 42.09 -40.87 4.91
CA LEU A 148 42.69 -40.49 3.62
C LEU A 148 44.23 -40.47 3.61
N PRO A 149 44.93 -39.95 4.65
CA PRO A 149 46.40 -39.98 4.69
C PRO A 149 46.98 -41.39 4.65
N ALA A 150 46.36 -42.34 5.37
CA ALA A 150 46.79 -43.73 5.39
C ALA A 150 46.60 -44.40 4.01
N LEU A 151 45.48 -44.11 3.33
CA LEU A 151 45.22 -44.59 1.99
C LEU A 151 46.24 -44.03 0.99
N LEU A 152 46.46 -42.71 0.98
CA LEU A 152 47.40 -42.06 0.06
C LEU A 152 48.84 -42.56 0.29
N ALA A 153 49.25 -42.76 1.54
CA ALA A 153 50.54 -43.37 1.86
C ALA A 153 50.67 -44.80 1.31
N ALA A 154 49.61 -45.60 1.42
CA ALA A 154 49.57 -46.95 0.84
C ALA A 154 49.60 -46.92 -0.69
N GLU A 155 48.87 -45.99 -1.34
CA GLU A 155 48.87 -45.84 -2.80
C GLU A 155 50.24 -45.40 -3.32
N GLN A 156 50.90 -44.44 -2.66
CA GLN A 156 52.27 -44.03 -2.98
C GLN A 156 53.25 -45.19 -2.83
N SER A 157 53.14 -45.98 -1.77
CA SER A 157 53.97 -47.18 -1.57
C SER A 157 53.76 -48.21 -2.69
N LEU A 158 52.53 -48.40 -3.17
CA LEU A 158 52.26 -49.26 -4.31
C LEU A 158 52.78 -48.69 -5.64
N LYS A 159 52.72 -47.37 -5.84
CA LYS A 159 53.31 -46.69 -7.02
C LYS A 159 54.84 -46.77 -7.05
N ALA A 160 55.48 -46.92 -5.89
CA ALA A 160 56.93 -47.11 -5.78
C ALA A 160 57.40 -48.54 -6.14
N LEU A 161 56.49 -49.51 -6.27
CA LEU A 161 56.83 -50.86 -6.73
C LEU A 161 57.19 -50.85 -8.22
N ASN A 162 58.34 -51.42 -8.54
CA ASN A 162 58.79 -51.57 -9.91
C ASN A 162 58.35 -52.92 -10.49
N LYS A 163 58.35 -53.04 -11.83
CA LYS A 163 57.99 -54.30 -12.52
C LYS A 163 58.85 -55.48 -12.09
N ASN A 164 60.09 -55.22 -11.67
CA ASN A 164 61.03 -56.23 -11.21
C ASN A 164 60.56 -56.90 -9.91
N ASP A 165 60.06 -56.13 -8.95
CA ASP A 165 59.55 -56.64 -7.66
C ASP A 165 58.37 -57.61 -7.87
N ILE A 166 57.51 -57.30 -8.85
CA ILE A 166 56.37 -58.15 -9.23
C ILE A 166 56.85 -59.45 -9.90
N THR A 167 57.91 -59.37 -10.73
CA THR A 167 58.48 -60.57 -11.37
C THR A 167 59.18 -61.48 -10.38
N GLU A 168 59.80 -60.94 -9.33
CA GLU A 168 60.43 -61.73 -8.27
C GLU A 168 59.41 -62.54 -7.48
N VAL A 169 58.29 -61.92 -7.08
CA VAL A 169 57.19 -62.61 -6.38
C VAL A 169 56.59 -63.72 -7.25
N ARG A 170 56.50 -63.51 -8.57
CA ARG A 170 56.03 -64.54 -9.53
C ARG A 170 57.01 -65.71 -9.71
N ALA A 171 58.31 -65.47 -9.55
CA ALA A 171 59.35 -66.48 -9.73
C ALA A 171 59.57 -67.37 -8.49
N MET A 172 58.99 -67.02 -7.33
CA MET A 172 59.12 -67.80 -6.09
C MET A 172 58.44 -69.16 -6.19
N LYS A 173 59.22 -70.25 -6.08
CA LYS A 173 58.69 -71.63 -6.06
C LYS A 173 57.90 -71.96 -4.78
N LYS A 174 58.23 -71.30 -3.66
CA LYS A 174 57.56 -71.44 -2.35
C LYS A 174 57.55 -70.08 -1.63
N PRO A 175 56.55 -69.22 -1.85
CA PRO A 175 56.49 -67.91 -1.22
C PRO A 175 56.34 -68.03 0.31
N PRO A 176 56.93 -67.10 1.10
CA PRO A 176 56.76 -67.08 2.54
C PRO A 176 55.32 -66.79 2.94
N ILE A 177 54.94 -67.22 4.14
CA ILE A 177 53.54 -67.23 4.62
C ILE A 177 52.89 -65.83 4.52
N GLY A 178 53.62 -64.75 4.80
CA GLY A 178 53.11 -63.37 4.69
C GLY A 178 52.69 -62.96 3.27
N VAL A 179 53.43 -63.39 2.25
CA VAL A 179 53.13 -63.08 0.84
C VAL A 179 51.90 -63.84 0.36
N ILE A 180 51.69 -65.06 0.87
CA ILE A 180 50.49 -65.87 0.56
C ILE A 180 49.22 -65.17 1.07
N TYR A 181 49.21 -64.70 2.32
CA TYR A 181 48.05 -64.01 2.89
C TYR A 181 47.71 -62.70 2.16
N VAL A 182 48.72 -61.91 1.81
CA VAL A 182 48.50 -60.63 1.11
C VAL A 182 47.94 -60.87 -0.30
N ILE A 183 48.48 -61.87 -1.02
CA ILE A 183 47.95 -62.25 -2.34
C ILE A 183 46.52 -62.81 -2.20
N GLU A 184 46.26 -63.66 -1.21
CA GLU A 184 44.91 -64.18 -0.92
C GLU A 184 43.90 -63.05 -0.66
N ALA A 185 44.25 -62.09 0.20
CA ALA A 185 43.41 -60.93 0.49
C ALA A 185 43.13 -60.08 -0.76
N ILE A 186 44.15 -59.83 -1.60
CA ILE A 186 43.98 -59.08 -2.87
C ILE A 186 43.00 -59.80 -3.80
N CYS A 187 43.03 -61.13 -3.84
CA CYS A 187 42.20 -61.90 -4.76
C CYS A 187 40.76 -62.04 -4.27
N ILE A 188 40.56 -62.04 -2.95
CA ILE A 188 39.25 -61.85 -2.34
C ILE A 188 38.72 -60.44 -2.67
N CYS A 189 39.51 -59.38 -2.47
CA CYS A 189 39.11 -58.00 -2.80
C CYS A 189 38.83 -57.78 -4.29
N LYS A 190 39.51 -58.51 -5.19
CA LYS A 190 39.28 -58.47 -6.65
C LYS A 190 38.25 -59.48 -7.14
N GLY A 191 37.61 -60.26 -6.26
CA GLY A 191 36.57 -61.23 -6.62
C GLY A 191 37.04 -62.42 -7.46
N ILE A 192 38.34 -62.73 -7.47
CA ILE A 192 38.93 -63.83 -8.26
C ILE A 192 38.92 -65.11 -7.42
N LYS A 193 38.15 -66.11 -7.86
CA LYS A 193 38.05 -67.40 -7.16
C LYS A 193 39.40 -68.16 -7.18
N PRO A 194 39.88 -68.69 -6.03
CA PRO A 194 41.14 -69.41 -5.97
C PRO A 194 41.03 -70.78 -6.64
N LEU A 195 42.01 -71.11 -7.48
CA LEU A 195 42.13 -72.42 -8.13
C LEU A 195 43.08 -73.30 -7.31
N LYS A 196 42.63 -74.50 -6.94
CA LYS A 196 43.49 -75.52 -6.31
C LYS A 196 44.34 -76.19 -7.39
N VAL A 197 45.68 -76.17 -7.27
CA VAL A 197 46.59 -76.95 -8.13
C VAL A 197 47.34 -78.02 -7.35
N THR A 198 47.41 -79.20 -7.96
CA THR A 198 48.36 -80.27 -7.68
C THR A 198 49.69 -79.95 -8.39
N VAL A 199 50.79 -80.24 -7.70
CA VAL A 199 52.20 -79.92 -8.03
C VAL A 199 52.59 -80.05 -9.52
N SER A 200 53.38 -79.07 -9.99
CA SER A 200 54.12 -78.99 -11.27
C SER A 200 53.41 -78.24 -12.42
N GLY A 201 53.55 -76.91 -12.43
CA GLY A 201 53.19 -76.06 -13.58
C GLY A 201 53.24 -74.56 -13.25
N MET A 202 53.84 -73.78 -14.13
CA MET A 202 54.10 -72.33 -13.98
C MET A 202 52.87 -71.49 -13.60
N ILE A 203 53.09 -70.50 -12.71
CA ILE A 203 52.09 -69.48 -12.34
C ILE A 203 51.77 -68.59 -13.56
N LYS A 204 50.57 -68.72 -14.12
CA LYS A 204 50.03 -67.82 -15.15
C LYS A 204 49.50 -66.53 -14.50
N ALA A 205 49.65 -65.41 -15.23
CA ALA A 205 49.19 -64.10 -14.77
C ALA A 205 47.67 -64.12 -14.51
N GLY A 206 47.25 -63.66 -13.33
CA GLY A 206 45.83 -63.56 -12.93
C GLY A 206 45.29 -64.70 -12.09
N GLN A 207 46.11 -65.64 -11.61
CA GLN A 207 45.66 -66.75 -10.76
C GLN A 207 46.25 -66.65 -9.35
N CYS A 208 45.38 -66.75 -8.34
CA CYS A 208 45.75 -66.67 -6.94
C CYS A 208 45.61 -68.05 -6.28
N PHE A 209 46.69 -68.47 -5.63
CA PHE A 209 46.82 -69.79 -5.04
C PHE A 209 46.69 -69.70 -3.53
N VAL A 210 45.73 -70.42 -2.97
CA VAL A 210 45.65 -70.64 -1.52
C VAL A 210 46.34 -71.97 -1.24
N GLY A 211 47.53 -71.91 -0.65
CA GLY A 211 48.16 -73.09 -0.05
C GLY A 211 47.23 -73.62 1.03
N GLY A 212 46.72 -74.83 0.83
CA GLY A 212 45.74 -75.44 1.72
C GLY A 212 46.21 -75.41 3.17
N ARG A 213 45.39 -74.82 4.03
CA ARG A 213 45.32 -75.18 5.44
C ARG A 213 44.10 -76.06 5.63
N SER A 214 44.34 -77.25 6.16
CA SER A 214 43.39 -78.01 6.97
C SER A 214 42.93 -77.17 8.14
#